data_AF-A0A7C0UHS0-F1
#
_entry.id   AF-A0A7C0UHS0-F1
#
_cell.length_a   1.000
_cell.length_b   1.000
_cell.length_c   1.000
_cell.angle_alpha   90.00
_cell.angle_beta   90.00
_cell.angle_gamma   90.00
#
_symmetry.space_group_name_H-M   'P 1'
#
loop_
_entity.id
_entity.type
_entity.pdbx_description
1 polymer ?
#
loop_
_entity_poly.entity_id
_entity_poly.type
_entity_poly.pdbx_seq_one_letter_code
_entity_poly.pdbx_strand_id
1 'polypeptide(L)'
;GGVVEDIAVKLILVDGGVNAARRNQDTSGTEYMNAGEGIRDCIDMGVGVYADKLSLKDSDIEADEIEEGIIIASSSEIAELVKESDTTIIF
;
A
#
# COMPACT_ATOMS: atom_id res chain seq x y z
N GLY A 1 -5.77 2.45 -15.85
CA GLY A 1 -6.20 1.11 -16.27
C GLY A 1 -7.48 0.79 -15.53
N GLY A 2 -8.44 0.12 -16.15
CA GLY A 2 -9.79 -0.05 -15.60
C GLY A 2 -9.82 -0.91 -14.34
N VAL A 3 -10.43 -0.39 -13.28
CA VAL A 3 -11.07 -1.25 -12.27
C VAL A 3 -12.16 -2.00 -13.02
N VAL A 4 -12.02 -3.31 -13.14
CA VAL A 4 -13.09 -4.15 -13.68
C VAL A 4 -14.18 -4.14 -12.61
N GLU A 5 -15.38 -3.65 -12.95
CA GLU A 5 -16.46 -3.30 -12.00
C GLU A 5 -16.91 -4.45 -11.06
N ASP A 6 -16.42 -5.67 -11.28
CA ASP A 6 -16.78 -6.88 -10.54
C ASP A 6 -15.67 -7.44 -9.61
N ILE A 7 -14.49 -6.80 -9.52
CA ILE A 7 -13.38 -7.29 -8.68
C ILE A 7 -13.00 -6.25 -7.62
N ALA A 8 -13.26 -6.58 -6.35
CA ALA A 8 -12.77 -5.80 -5.22
C ALA A 8 -11.27 -6.05 -5.01
N VAL A 9 -10.45 -5.03 -5.25
CA VAL A 9 -9.00 -5.11 -5.06
C VAL A 9 -8.63 -4.47 -3.72
N LYS A 10 -7.72 -5.13 -2.99
CA LYS A 10 -7.05 -4.61 -1.79
C LYS A 10 -5.55 -4.67 -2.04
N LEU A 11 -4.84 -3.55 -1.85
CA LEU A 11 -3.38 -3.51 -1.90
C LEU A 11 -2.83 -3.57 -0.48
N ILE A 12 -1.96 -4.52 -0.19
CA ILE A 12 -1.39 -4.72 1.15
C ILE A 12 0.14 -4.59 1.06
N LEU A 13 0.70 -3.66 1.83
CA LEU A 13 2.13 -3.41 1.94
C LEU A 13 2.66 -4.06 3.21
N VAL A 14 3.55 -5.04 3.04
CA VAL A 14 4.19 -5.81 4.11
C VAL A 14 5.70 -5.79 3.96
N ASP A 15 6.43 -6.00 5.06
CA ASP A 15 7.88 -5.98 5.15
C ASP A 15 8.47 -4.73 4.46
N GLY A 16 9.45 -4.89 3.57
CA GLY A 16 10.06 -3.77 2.84
C GLY A 16 9.09 -3.01 1.92
N GLY A 17 7.94 -3.60 1.57
CA GLY A 17 6.93 -2.99 0.70
C GLY A 17 6.32 -1.70 1.28
N VAL A 18 6.35 -1.53 2.61
CA VAL A 18 5.88 -0.29 3.24
C VAL A 18 6.69 0.95 2.84
N ASN A 19 7.91 0.79 2.31
CA ASN A 19 8.68 1.93 1.80
C ASN A 19 8.05 2.59 0.57
N ALA A 20 7.22 1.86 -0.19
CA ALA A 20 6.47 2.44 -1.28
C ALA A 20 5.47 3.50 -0.79
N ALA A 21 5.00 3.41 0.46
CA ALA A 21 4.03 4.30 1.07
C ALA A 21 4.58 5.68 1.48
N ARG A 22 5.91 5.88 1.47
CA ARG A 22 6.52 7.14 1.95
C ARG A 22 6.08 8.33 1.08
N ARG A 23 5.71 9.44 1.71
CA ARG A 23 5.47 10.73 1.04
C ARG A 23 6.76 11.34 0.55
N ASN A 24 6.63 12.29 -0.38
CA ASN A 24 7.71 13.16 -0.83
C ASN A 24 8.94 12.39 -1.35
N GLN A 25 8.73 11.21 -1.95
CA GLN A 25 9.80 10.48 -2.63
C GLN A 25 10.36 11.37 -3.75
N ASP A 26 11.68 11.60 -3.70
CA ASP A 26 12.37 12.34 -4.75
C ASP A 26 12.94 11.35 -5.77
N THR A 27 12.34 11.32 -6.94
CA THR A 27 12.83 10.52 -8.08
C THR A 27 13.65 11.36 -9.05
N SER A 28 13.97 12.61 -8.72
CA SER A 28 14.79 13.48 -9.57
C SER A 28 16.16 12.86 -9.83
N GLY A 29 16.60 12.93 -11.09
CA GLY A 29 17.84 12.28 -11.52
C GLY A 29 17.73 10.76 -11.73
N THR A 30 16.52 10.19 -11.69
CA THR A 30 16.25 8.78 -12.04
C THR A 30 15.25 8.68 -13.20
N GLU A 31 15.21 7.52 -13.87
CA GLU A 31 14.19 7.20 -14.89
C GLU A 31 12.94 6.53 -14.28
N TYR A 32 12.87 6.41 -12.94
CA TYR A 32 11.81 5.69 -12.25
C TYR A 32 10.63 6.59 -11.91
N MET A 33 9.44 5.99 -11.92
CA MET A 33 8.22 6.63 -11.44
C MET A 33 8.19 6.66 -9.91
N ASN A 34 7.50 7.65 -9.35
CA ASN A 34 7.29 7.76 -7.92
C ASN A 34 6.28 6.70 -7.46
N ALA A 35 6.67 5.82 -6.53
CA ALA A 35 5.79 4.75 -6.08
C ALA A 35 4.56 5.29 -5.32
N GLY A 36 4.71 6.42 -4.62
CA GLY A 36 3.63 7.12 -3.94
C GLY A 36 2.55 7.65 -4.90
N GLU A 37 2.91 8.03 -6.14
CA GLU A 37 1.93 8.38 -7.17
C GLU A 37 1.03 7.18 -7.51
N GLY A 38 1.62 6.00 -7.73
CA GLY A 38 0.85 4.79 -8.01
C GLY A 38 -0.06 4.36 -6.85
N ILE A 39 0.34 4.61 -5.61
CA ILE A 39 -0.50 4.36 -4.43
C ILE A 39 -1.67 5.33 -4.37
N ARG A 40 -1.45 6.63 -4.62
CA ARG A 40 -2.53 7.63 -4.67
C ARG A 40 -3.55 7.28 -5.76
N ASP A 41 -3.07 6.90 -6.95
CA ASP A 41 -3.95 6.44 -8.03
C ASP A 41 -4.83 5.26 -7.60
N CYS A 42 -4.27 4.30 -6.84
CA CYS A 42 -5.05 3.19 -6.29
C CYS A 42 -6.15 3.68 -5.33
N ILE A 43 -5.81 4.60 -4.42
CA ILE A 43 -6.76 5.17 -3.46
C ILE A 43 -7.88 5.94 -4.18
N ASP A 44 -7.52 6.76 -5.17
CA ASP A 44 -8.47 7.53 -5.99
C ASP A 44 -9.41 6.63 -6.80
N MET A 45 -8.93 5.44 -7.18
CA MET A 45 -9.73 4.39 -7.83
C MET A 45 -10.60 3.59 -6.86
N GLY A 46 -10.57 3.90 -5.55
CA GLY A 46 -11.36 3.24 -4.51
C GLY A 46 -10.76 1.92 -4.01
N VAL A 47 -9.49 1.64 -4.33
CA VAL A 47 -8.78 0.46 -3.80
C VAL A 47 -8.43 0.70 -2.34
N GLY A 48 -8.76 -0.26 -1.48
CA GLY A 48 -8.30 -0.24 -0.09
C GLY A 48 -6.80 -0.52 -0.02
N VAL A 49 -6.01 0.48 0.38
CA VAL A 49 -4.55 0.35 0.55
C VAL A 49 -4.23 0.23 2.04
N TYR A 50 -3.52 -0.84 2.40
CA TYR A 50 -3.18 -1.19 3.78
C TYR A 50 -1.66 -1.26 3.94
N ALA A 51 -1.15 -0.78 5.08
CA ALA A 51 0.26 -0.95 5.47
C ALA A 51 0.35 -1.69 6.80
N ASP A 52 1.20 -2.73 6.85
CA ASP A 52 1.44 -3.49 8.08
C ASP A 52 2.16 -2.63 9.13
N LYS A 53 1.54 -2.55 10.30
CA LYS A 53 2.01 -1.72 11.42
C LYS A 53 3.39 -2.15 11.93
N LEU A 54 3.68 -3.45 11.98
CA LEU A 54 4.99 -3.93 12.43
C LEU A 54 6.06 -3.58 11.40
N SER A 55 5.77 -3.76 10.12
CA SER A 55 6.66 -3.45 9.01
C SER A 55 7.01 -1.96 8.93
N LEU A 56 6.04 -1.07 9.17
CA LEU A 56 6.28 0.38 9.27
C LEU A 56 7.26 0.69 10.41
N LYS A 57 7.04 0.09 11.58
CA LYS A 57 7.90 0.26 12.74
C LYS A 57 9.32 -0.27 12.48
N ASP A 58 9.44 -1.45 11.89
CA ASP A 58 10.73 -2.08 11.58
C ASP A 58 11.50 -1.32 10.50
N SER A 59 10.80 -0.55 9.67
CA SER A 59 11.37 0.33 8.63
C SER A 59 11.60 1.77 9.11
N ASP A 60 11.36 2.07 10.38
CA ASP A 60 11.46 3.42 10.97
C ASP A 60 10.65 4.46 10.17
N ILE A 61 9.38 4.13 9.89
CA ILE A 61 8.44 4.99 9.17
C ILE A 61 7.30 5.37 10.10
N GLU A 62 7.14 6.66 10.34
CA GLU A 62 6.04 7.21 11.12
C GLU A 62 4.77 7.43 10.28
N ALA A 63 3.62 7.51 10.95
CA ALA A 63 2.32 7.61 10.28
C ALA A 63 2.12 8.93 9.50
N ASP A 64 2.82 9.99 9.87
CA ASP A 64 2.81 11.28 9.16
C ASP A 64 3.73 11.30 7.93
N GLU A 65 4.60 10.29 7.80
CA GLU A 65 5.50 10.12 6.66
C GLU A 65 4.89 9.29 5.52
N ILE A 66 3.70 8.68 5.69
CA ILE A 66 3.05 7.84 4.67
C ILE A 66 1.89 8.54 3.97
N GLU A 67 1.66 8.27 2.67
CA GLU A 67 0.59 8.87 1.86
C GLU A 67 -0.79 8.85 2.55
N GLU A 68 -1.56 9.92 2.35
CA GLU A 68 -2.91 10.04 2.92
C GLU A 68 -3.85 8.98 2.35
N GLY A 69 -4.72 8.44 3.19
CA GLY A 69 -5.68 7.40 2.80
C GLY A 69 -5.18 5.97 2.96
N ILE A 70 -3.90 5.76 3.27
CA ILE A 70 -3.38 4.43 3.64
C ILE A 70 -3.91 4.04 5.03
N ILE A 71 -4.43 2.81 5.13
CA ILE A 71 -4.93 2.24 6.38
C ILE A 71 -3.79 1.48 7.07
N ILE A 72 -3.37 1.93 8.25
CA ILE A 72 -2.41 1.19 9.07
C ILE A 72 -3.15 0.02 9.74
N ALA A 73 -2.74 -1.20 9.43
CA ALA A 73 -3.37 -2.43 9.91
C ALA A 73 -2.38 -3.28 10.72
N SER A 74 -2.89 -3.96 11.74
CA SER A 74 -2.17 -5.02 12.44
C SER A 74 -2.03 -6.26 11.57
N SER A 75 -1.05 -7.11 11.88
CA SER A 75 -0.85 -8.37 11.16
C SER A 75 -2.05 -9.32 11.28
N SER A 76 -2.84 -9.24 12.36
CA SER A 76 -4.11 -9.99 12.49
C SER A 76 -5.19 -9.47 11.54
N GLU A 77 -5.30 -8.15 11.36
CA GLU A 77 -6.26 -7.57 10.40
C GLU A 77 -5.87 -7.94 8.97
N ILE A 78 -4.57 -7.86 8.64
CA ILE A 78 -4.05 -8.30 7.33
C ILE A 78 -4.32 -9.79 7.09
N ALA A 79 -4.11 -10.64 8.10
CA ALA A 79 -4.39 -12.07 7.97
C ALA A 79 -5.88 -12.34 7.65
N GLU A 80 -6.80 -11.59 8.26
CA GLU A 80 -8.22 -11.71 7.96
C GLU A 80 -8.54 -11.20 6.54
N LEU A 81 -7.95 -10.07 6.10
CA LEU A 81 -8.12 -9.57 4.73
C LEU A 81 -7.66 -10.59 3.68
N VAL A 82 -6.53 -11.25 3.90
CA VAL A 82 -6.00 -12.30 3.02
C VAL A 82 -6.91 -13.52 3.03
N LYS A 83 -7.41 -13.93 4.20
CA LYS A 83 -8.33 -15.06 4.36
C LYS A 83 -9.69 -14.84 3.68
N GLU A 84 -10.19 -13.61 3.67
CA GLU A 84 -11.43 -13.23 3.00
C GLU A 84 -11.28 -13.07 1.48
N SER A 85 -10.05 -13.01 0.96
CA SER A 85 -9.79 -12.77 -0.46
C SER A 85 -9.92 -14.06 -1.28
N ASP A 86 -10.66 -14.01 -2.39
CA ASP A 86 -10.81 -15.15 -3.31
C ASP A 86 -9.48 -15.53 -3.97
N THR A 87 -8.58 -14.57 -4.16
CA THR A 87 -7.26 -14.75 -4.76
C THR A 87 -6.28 -13.76 -4.15
N THR A 88 -5.08 -14.24 -3.80
CA THR A 88 -3.98 -13.42 -3.32
C THR A 88 -2.80 -13.54 -4.27
N ILE A 89 -2.22 -12.41 -4.65
CA ILE A 89 -1.01 -12.34 -5.50
C ILE A 89 0.07 -11.62 -4.70
N ILE A 90 1.27 -12.21 -4.66
CA ILE A 90 2.43 -11.69 -3.92
C ILE A 90 3.52 -11.36 -4.94
N PHE A 91 4.14 -10.19 -4.78
CA PHE A 91 5.20 -9.67 -5.64
C PHE A 91 6.49 -9.44 -4.84
#